data_AF-A0A660QC82-F1
#
_entry.id   AF-A0A660QC82-F1
#
_cell.length_a   1.000
_cell.length_b   1.000
_cell.length_c   1.000
_cell.angle_alpha   90.00
_cell.angle_beta   90.00
_cell.angle_gamma   90.00
#
_symmetry.space_group_name_H-M   'P 1'
#
loop_
_entity.id
_entity.type
_entity.pdbx_description
1 polymer ?
#
loop_
_entity_poly.entity_id
_entity_poly.type
_entity_poly.pdbx_seq_one_letter_code
_entity_poly.pdbx_strand_id
1 'polypeptide(L)'
;MQKLPIRPCYVRELTLLLLLFANGNGYAVTPDKLDKHPGKAVYKKVCIECHGENGEGVEDKADDPLFGNRSLASLSGRIVRTMPEDDEDACVGDEADAVADYIYQAFYSPEARARNAGSRRSLTHLTVEQYRNCVADLVGNFRKDFNSFPEEKRGLKAHYYGTRKFSGDGKLPENGHFERLDPVIRFDFGDKAPPGTEKYQFKKDEFSIRWTGSIIARETGVYEFVLRTRNGATLFVNESETNKKPLIDGRVALPHKKRHRSEERSAGK
;
A
#
# COMPACT_ATOMS: atom_id res chain seq x y z
N MET A 1 0.75 -56.34 -26.20
CA MET A 1 0.75 -54.87 -26.28
C MET A 1 1.40 -54.32 -25.01
N GLN A 2 2.54 -53.67 -25.19
CA GLN A 2 3.51 -53.31 -24.15
C GLN A 2 3.01 -52.16 -23.27
N LYS A 3 3.18 -52.30 -21.95
CA LYS A 3 2.98 -51.24 -20.95
C LYS A 3 4.23 -50.37 -20.91
N LEU A 4 4.09 -49.08 -21.21
CA LEU A 4 5.17 -48.09 -21.09
C LEU A 4 5.28 -47.61 -19.63
N PRO A 5 6.48 -47.57 -19.03
CA PRO A 5 6.68 -47.05 -17.67
C PRO A 5 6.81 -45.52 -17.65
N ILE A 6 6.24 -44.95 -16.60
CA ILE A 6 6.22 -43.52 -16.23
C ILE A 6 7.63 -43.13 -15.77
N ARG A 7 8.22 -42.08 -16.37
CA ARG A 7 9.48 -41.48 -15.91
C ARG A 7 9.20 -40.38 -14.87
N PRO A 8 9.84 -40.39 -13.70
CA PRO A 8 9.72 -39.29 -12.73
C PRO A 8 10.59 -38.09 -13.16
N CYS A 9 9.99 -36.90 -13.15
CA CYS A 9 10.69 -35.63 -13.38
C CYS A 9 11.67 -35.34 -12.24
N TYR A 10 12.91 -35.06 -12.62
CA TYR A 10 14.02 -34.60 -11.80
C TYR A 10 13.67 -33.29 -11.07
N VAL A 11 13.79 -33.29 -9.74
CA VAL A 11 13.86 -32.07 -8.91
C VAL A 11 15.27 -31.52 -9.08
N ARG A 12 15.41 -30.39 -9.78
CA ARG A 12 16.68 -29.66 -9.86
C ARG A 12 16.85 -28.85 -8.58
N GLU A 13 17.86 -29.23 -7.80
CA GLU A 13 18.34 -28.50 -6.63
C GLU A 13 18.73 -27.07 -7.02
N LEU A 14 18.14 -26.10 -6.30
CA LEU A 14 18.49 -24.69 -6.40
C LEU A 14 19.49 -24.42 -5.27
N THR A 15 20.79 -24.50 -5.58
CA THR A 15 21.87 -24.17 -4.64
C THR A 15 21.85 -22.64 -4.43
N LEU A 16 21.27 -22.20 -3.32
CA LEU A 16 21.22 -20.80 -2.90
C LEU A 16 22.63 -20.37 -2.43
N LEU A 17 23.34 -19.62 -3.27
CA LEU A 17 24.63 -19.04 -2.94
C LEU A 17 24.43 -17.90 -1.92
N LEU A 18 24.67 -18.21 -0.64
CA LEU A 18 24.61 -17.25 0.46
C LEU A 18 25.81 -16.29 0.36
N LEU A 19 25.59 -15.10 -0.23
CA LEU A 19 26.56 -14.01 -0.19
C LEU A 19 26.69 -13.49 1.26
N LEU A 20 27.77 -13.90 1.92
CA LEU A 20 28.29 -13.26 3.13
C LEU A 20 28.64 -11.80 2.82
N PHE A 21 27.72 -10.88 3.11
CA PHE A 21 28.08 -9.48 3.28
C PHE A 21 28.90 -9.38 4.56
N ALA A 22 30.22 -9.37 4.39
CA ALA A 22 31.15 -8.98 5.44
C ALA A 22 30.78 -7.56 5.91
N ASN A 23 30.64 -7.44 7.24
CA ASN A 23 30.35 -6.23 7.98
C ASN A 23 31.22 -5.05 7.53
N GLY A 24 30.65 -4.16 6.72
CA GLY A 24 31.02 -2.75 6.77
C GLY A 24 30.43 -2.19 8.06
N ASN A 25 31.17 -2.28 9.17
CA ASN A 25 30.91 -1.51 10.39
C ASN A 25 31.09 -0.01 10.07
N GLY A 26 30.15 0.57 9.33
CA GLY A 26 29.79 1.95 9.56
C GLY A 26 29.15 1.96 10.95
N TYR A 27 29.91 2.38 11.97
CA TYR A 27 29.37 2.54 13.32
C TYR A 27 28.32 3.65 13.28
N ALA A 28 27.09 3.31 12.88
CA ALA A 28 25.95 4.19 13.06
C ALA A 28 25.80 4.40 14.56
N VAL A 29 26.12 5.61 15.03
CA VAL A 29 25.96 5.96 16.43
C VAL A 29 24.46 6.01 16.73
N THR A 30 24.00 5.07 17.55
CA THR A 30 22.60 5.00 17.96
C THR A 30 22.31 6.07 19.02
N PRO A 31 21.05 6.54 19.12
CA PRO A 31 20.65 7.46 20.19
C PRO A 31 21.02 6.96 21.60
N ASP A 32 20.85 5.66 21.87
CA ASP A 32 21.22 5.05 23.16
C ASP A 32 22.72 5.17 23.49
N LYS A 33 23.60 5.10 22.47
CA LYS A 33 25.04 5.30 22.66
C LYS A 33 25.39 6.76 22.93
N LEU A 34 24.70 7.69 22.28
CA LEU A 34 24.83 9.13 22.53
C LEU A 34 24.36 9.51 23.93
N ASP A 35 23.29 8.88 24.42
CA ASP A 35 22.74 9.16 25.75
C ASP A 35 23.68 8.75 26.89
N LYS A 36 24.44 7.67 26.70
CA LYS A 36 25.42 7.16 27.67
C LYS A 36 26.83 7.70 27.44
N HIS A 37 27.01 8.63 26.49
CA HIS A 37 28.32 9.13 26.12
C HIS A 37 28.94 9.97 27.25
N PRO A 38 30.20 9.76 27.65
CA PRO A 38 30.84 10.51 28.75
C PRO A 38 30.87 12.02 28.48
N GLY A 39 31.12 12.42 27.23
CA GLY A 39 31.10 13.83 26.82
C GLY A 39 29.75 14.53 26.95
N LYS A 40 28.63 13.80 27.02
CA LYS A 40 27.30 14.38 27.23
C LYS A 40 27.17 15.04 28.60
N ALA A 41 27.79 14.44 29.63
CA ALA A 41 27.76 14.97 30.98
C ALA A 41 28.53 16.28 31.09
N VAL A 42 29.71 16.35 30.45
CA VAL A 42 30.53 17.56 30.42
C VAL A 42 29.86 18.64 29.58
N TYR A 43 29.28 18.31 28.42
CA TYR A 43 28.51 19.24 27.60
C TYR A 43 27.36 19.91 28.37
N LYS A 44 26.59 19.11 29.13
CA LYS A 44 25.50 19.61 29.99
C LYS A 44 25.98 20.49 31.14
N LYS A 45 27.22 20.32 31.59
CA LYS A 45 27.76 21.06 32.73
C LYS A 45 28.38 22.39 32.31
N VAL A 46 29.04 22.43 31.15
CA VAL A 46 29.92 23.55 30.76
C VAL A 46 29.49 24.24 29.46
N CYS A 47 28.87 23.53 28.51
CA CYS A 47 28.66 24.05 27.16
C CYS A 47 27.21 24.47 26.87
N ILE A 48 26.24 23.84 27.54
CA ILE A 48 24.80 23.99 27.25
C ILE A 48 24.28 25.42 27.43
N GLU A 49 24.83 26.17 28.38
CA GLU A 49 24.32 27.51 28.73
C GLU A 49 24.56 28.54 27.63
N CYS A 50 25.59 28.33 26.80
CA CYS A 50 25.93 29.21 25.69
C CYS A 50 25.51 28.62 24.33
N HIS A 51 25.52 27.29 24.17
CA HIS A 51 25.29 26.64 22.88
C HIS A 51 23.94 25.93 22.71
N GLY A 52 23.13 25.81 23.77
CA GLY A 52 21.84 25.11 23.72
C GLY A 52 21.95 23.58 23.91
N GLU A 53 20.81 22.89 24.03
CA GLU A 53 20.77 21.47 24.37
C GLU A 53 21.36 20.57 23.27
N ASN A 54 21.16 20.96 22.02
CA ASN A 54 21.57 20.25 20.81
C ASN A 54 22.46 21.10 19.90
N GLY A 55 23.12 22.11 20.46
CA GLY A 55 24.00 23.00 19.70
C GLY A 55 23.23 23.96 18.78
N GLU A 56 21.96 24.25 19.07
CA GLU A 56 21.13 25.18 18.30
C GLU A 56 21.57 26.65 18.38
N GLY A 57 22.41 26.99 19.37
CA GLY A 57 22.80 28.37 19.67
C GLY A 57 21.79 29.06 20.59
N VAL A 58 22.26 30.07 21.33
CA VAL A 58 21.46 30.86 22.27
C VAL A 58 21.68 32.34 21.95
N GLU A 59 20.57 33.08 21.80
CA GLU A 59 20.57 34.53 21.53
C GLU A 59 21.37 35.30 22.60
N ASP A 60 22.14 36.29 22.16
CA ASP A 60 23.04 37.13 22.96
C ASP A 60 24.22 36.37 23.63
N LYS A 61 24.48 35.13 23.21
CA LYS A 61 25.66 34.35 23.64
C LYS A 61 26.37 33.77 22.41
N ALA A 62 26.02 32.54 22.02
CA ALA A 62 26.50 31.92 20.81
C ALA A 62 25.29 31.69 19.89
N ASP A 63 24.92 32.73 19.14
CA ASP A 63 23.73 32.75 18.28
C ASP A 63 23.82 31.72 17.14
N ASP A 64 25.03 31.39 16.70
CA ASP A 64 25.26 30.46 15.60
C ASP A 64 25.17 28.99 16.06
N PRO A 65 24.40 28.15 15.34
CA PRO A 65 24.37 26.73 15.64
C PRO A 65 25.73 26.05 15.47
N LEU A 66 26.06 25.12 16.37
CA LEU A 66 27.31 24.36 16.40
C LEU A 66 27.36 23.27 15.31
N PHE A 67 27.54 23.67 14.05
CA PHE A 67 27.84 22.73 12.97
C PHE A 67 29.06 23.12 12.14
N GLY A 68 29.65 22.12 11.47
CA GLY A 68 30.76 22.36 10.56
C GLY A 68 31.30 21.09 9.93
N ASN A 69 32.56 21.14 9.51
CA ASN A 69 33.25 20.08 8.81
C ASN A 69 34.68 19.83 9.34
N ARG A 70 35.00 20.34 10.54
CA ARG A 70 36.30 20.06 11.18
C ARG A 70 36.39 18.58 11.53
N SER A 71 37.61 18.03 11.51
CA SER A 71 37.87 16.70 12.07
C SER A 71 37.73 16.73 13.60
N LEU A 72 37.50 15.57 14.22
CA LEU A 72 37.37 15.42 15.68
C LEU A 72 38.59 15.98 16.42
N ALA A 73 39.81 15.65 15.98
CA ALA A 73 41.04 16.20 16.57
C ALA A 73 41.14 17.72 16.43
N SER A 74 40.71 18.29 15.30
CA SER A 74 40.68 19.75 15.13
C SER A 74 39.58 20.41 15.97
N LEU A 75 38.49 19.71 16.25
CA LEU A 75 37.39 20.20 17.09
C LEU A 75 37.82 20.22 18.55
N SER A 76 38.39 19.13 19.05
CA SER A 76 38.97 19.05 20.41
C SER A 76 40.01 20.14 20.63
N GLY A 77 41.00 20.26 19.73
CA GLY A 77 42.02 21.30 19.84
C GLY A 77 41.48 22.73 19.69
N ARG A 78 40.26 22.93 19.18
CA ARG A 78 39.60 24.24 19.24
C ARG A 78 38.91 24.45 20.58
N ILE A 79 38.23 23.44 21.12
CA ILE A 79 37.60 23.49 22.44
C ILE A 79 38.64 23.88 23.50
N VAL A 80 39.77 23.16 23.57
CA VAL A 80 40.87 23.44 24.52
C VAL A 80 41.40 24.88 24.47
N ARG A 81 41.37 25.54 23.31
CA ARG A 81 41.97 26.88 23.14
C ARG A 81 40.98 28.03 23.30
N THR A 82 39.69 27.76 23.28
CA THR A 82 38.69 28.83 23.16
C THR A 82 37.51 28.64 24.10
N MET A 83 37.41 27.53 24.81
CA MET A 83 36.25 27.17 25.62
C MET A 83 36.69 26.58 26.96
N PRO A 84 35.95 26.83 28.04
CA PRO A 84 34.81 27.76 28.13
C PRO A 84 35.21 29.25 28.10
N GLU A 85 34.26 30.10 27.72
CA GLU A 85 34.42 31.56 27.79
C GLU A 85 34.73 31.97 29.24
N ASP A 86 35.75 32.81 29.43
CA ASP A 86 36.31 33.25 30.72
C ASP A 86 37.07 32.20 31.57
N ASP A 87 37.20 30.93 31.12
CA ASP A 87 37.98 29.89 31.83
C ASP A 87 38.52 28.79 30.89
N GLU A 88 39.50 29.13 30.04
CA GLU A 88 40.06 28.22 29.02
C GLU A 88 40.73 26.95 29.59
N ASP A 89 41.15 26.97 30.86
CA ASP A 89 41.82 25.84 31.52
C ASP A 89 40.82 24.82 32.12
N ALA A 90 39.51 25.13 32.13
CA ALA A 90 38.50 24.28 32.74
C ALA A 90 38.09 23.05 31.92
N CYS A 91 38.38 23.03 30.61
CA CYS A 91 38.05 21.89 29.73
C CYS A 91 39.28 21.50 28.91
N VAL A 92 40.21 20.79 29.56
CA VAL A 92 41.50 20.38 28.97
C VAL A 92 41.68 18.86 28.97
N GLY A 93 42.46 18.36 28.02
CA GLY A 93 42.80 16.93 27.91
C GLY A 93 41.59 16.04 27.61
N ASP A 94 41.47 14.94 28.35
CA ASP A 94 40.47 13.88 28.11
C ASP A 94 39.02 14.40 28.14
N GLU A 95 38.73 15.46 28.92
CA GLU A 95 37.41 16.07 28.97
C GLU A 95 37.05 16.79 27.67
N ALA A 96 38.01 17.50 27.08
CA ALA A 96 37.84 18.19 25.80
C ALA A 96 37.66 17.19 24.65
N ASP A 97 38.42 16.08 24.66
CA ASP A 97 38.29 15.01 23.67
C ASP A 97 36.92 14.33 23.77
N ALA A 98 36.45 14.04 24.98
CA ALA A 98 35.15 13.41 25.20
C ALA A 98 33.99 14.32 24.75
N VAL A 99 34.06 15.62 25.06
CA VAL A 99 33.06 16.61 24.62
C VAL A 99 33.10 16.79 23.11
N ALA A 100 34.29 16.85 22.52
CA ALA A 100 34.46 16.97 21.07
C ALA A 100 33.82 15.79 20.33
N ASP A 101 34.05 14.56 20.78
CA ASP A 101 33.44 13.37 20.19
C ASP A 101 31.91 13.39 20.35
N TYR A 102 31.41 13.77 21.53
CA TYR A 102 29.97 13.94 21.75
C TYR A 102 29.36 14.93 20.77
N ILE A 103 29.89 16.16 20.69
CA ILE A 103 29.41 17.23 19.80
C ILE A 103 29.46 16.75 18.34
N TYR A 104 30.58 16.14 17.93
CA TYR A 104 30.79 15.61 16.58
C TYR A 104 29.70 14.60 16.18
N GLN A 105 29.40 13.66 17.07
CA GLN A 105 28.44 12.58 16.84
C GLN A 105 26.98 13.00 17.02
N ALA A 106 26.73 13.99 17.88
CA ALA A 106 25.39 14.42 18.28
C ALA A 106 24.78 15.39 17.27
N PHE A 107 25.49 16.43 16.83
CA PHE A 107 24.92 17.48 15.98
C PHE A 107 25.90 18.21 15.04
N TYR A 108 27.22 18.15 15.25
CA TYR A 108 28.16 18.96 14.48
C TYR A 108 28.47 18.42 13.07
N SER A 109 28.67 17.11 12.93
CA SER A 109 29.10 16.48 11.67
C SER A 109 27.99 16.48 10.60
N PRO A 110 28.33 16.40 9.29
CA PRO A 110 27.35 16.17 8.22
C PRO A 110 26.45 14.96 8.47
N GLU A 111 27.01 13.88 9.00
CA GLU A 111 26.31 12.64 9.33
C GLU A 111 25.34 12.82 10.49
N ALA A 112 25.73 13.52 11.55
CA ALA A 112 24.86 13.85 12.67
C ALA A 112 23.69 14.76 12.22
N ARG A 113 23.97 15.77 11.39
CA ARG A 113 22.93 16.64 10.84
C ARG A 113 21.96 15.90 9.94
N ALA A 114 22.45 14.99 9.09
CA ALA A 114 21.57 14.17 8.26
C ALA A 114 20.64 13.28 9.10
N ARG A 115 21.14 12.78 10.24
CA ARG A 115 20.35 12.01 11.21
C ARG A 115 19.27 12.86 11.89
N ASN A 116 19.59 14.12 12.21
CA ASN A 116 18.71 15.02 12.96
C ASN A 116 17.77 15.86 12.08
N ALA A 117 18.04 15.99 10.77
CA ALA A 117 17.31 16.87 9.84
C ALA A 117 15.82 16.52 9.65
N GLY A 118 15.34 15.43 10.28
CA GLY A 118 13.98 14.93 10.11
C GLY A 118 13.72 14.43 8.69
N SER A 119 12.63 13.68 8.51
CA SER A 119 12.16 13.36 7.17
C SER A 119 11.67 14.66 6.52
N ARG A 120 12.42 15.21 5.56
CA ARG A 120 11.96 16.33 4.73
C ARG A 120 10.63 15.94 4.09
N ARG A 121 9.52 16.52 4.57
CA ARG A 121 8.20 16.35 3.96
C ARG A 121 8.19 17.16 2.66
N SER A 122 8.65 16.55 1.57
CA SER A 122 8.56 17.16 0.24
C SER A 122 7.19 16.83 -0.36
N LEU A 123 6.43 17.86 -0.73
CA LEU A 123 5.22 17.68 -1.52
C LEU A 123 5.64 17.27 -2.93
N THR A 124 5.39 16.00 -3.28
CA THR A 124 5.69 15.49 -4.61
C THR A 124 4.55 15.86 -5.55
N HIS A 125 4.87 16.39 -6.73
CA HIS A 125 3.87 16.55 -7.78
C HIS A 125 3.44 15.16 -8.26
N LEU A 126 2.16 14.83 -8.06
CA LEU A 126 1.60 13.60 -8.57
C LEU A 126 1.60 13.64 -10.10
N THR A 127 1.99 12.52 -10.72
CA THR A 127 1.72 12.30 -12.15
C THR A 127 0.21 12.32 -12.39
N VAL A 128 -0.22 12.53 -13.64
CA VAL A 128 -1.64 12.55 -14.01
C VAL A 128 -2.37 11.27 -13.55
N GLU A 129 -1.70 10.12 -13.64
CA GLU A 129 -2.26 8.84 -13.22
C GLU A 129 -2.38 8.74 -11.70
N GLN A 130 -1.33 9.11 -10.97
CA GLN A 130 -1.35 9.14 -9.51
C GLN A 130 -2.42 10.11 -8.97
N TYR A 131 -2.57 11.28 -9.59
CA TYR A 131 -3.61 12.23 -9.23
C TYR A 131 -5.02 11.63 -9.43
N ARG A 132 -5.27 11.03 -10.59
CA ARG A 132 -6.57 10.40 -10.89
C ARG A 132 -6.89 9.28 -9.93
N ASN A 133 -5.93 8.41 -9.62
CA ASN A 133 -6.11 7.32 -8.67
C ASN A 133 -6.37 7.84 -7.26
N CYS A 134 -5.58 8.82 -6.80
CA CYS A 134 -5.76 9.44 -5.48
C CYS A 134 -7.13 10.12 -5.35
N VAL A 135 -7.58 10.85 -6.37
CA VAL A 135 -8.91 11.47 -6.39
C VAL A 135 -10.00 10.41 -6.46
N ALA A 136 -9.83 9.35 -7.24
CA ALA A 136 -10.79 8.25 -7.32
C ALA A 136 -10.95 7.52 -5.99
N ASP A 137 -9.85 7.26 -5.27
CA ASP A 137 -9.89 6.63 -3.95
C ASP A 137 -10.50 7.58 -2.90
N LEU A 138 -10.14 8.88 -2.92
CA LEU A 138 -10.68 9.88 -2.01
C LEU A 138 -12.19 10.08 -2.22
N VAL A 139 -12.62 10.31 -3.47
CA VAL A 139 -14.03 10.52 -3.82
C VAL A 139 -14.82 9.21 -3.67
N GLY A 140 -14.19 8.08 -3.99
CA GLY A 140 -14.76 6.75 -3.85
C GLY A 140 -15.22 6.48 -2.43
N ASN A 141 -14.42 6.81 -1.42
CA ASN A 141 -14.77 6.63 0.00
C ASN A 141 -16.09 7.29 0.44
N PHE A 142 -16.62 8.27 -0.31
CA PHE A 142 -17.93 8.88 -0.02
C PHE A 142 -19.11 8.10 -0.59
N ARG A 143 -18.88 7.08 -1.43
CA ARG A 143 -19.93 6.20 -1.98
C ARG A 143 -20.13 5.01 -1.04
N LYS A 144 -21.38 4.76 -0.62
CA LYS A 144 -21.75 3.66 0.29
C LYS A 144 -21.29 2.27 -0.17
N ASP A 145 -21.16 2.07 -1.48
CA ASP A 145 -20.80 0.77 -2.08
C ASP A 145 -19.33 0.69 -2.53
N PHE A 146 -18.51 1.72 -2.25
CA PHE A 146 -17.10 1.70 -2.62
C PHE A 146 -16.28 1.02 -1.53
N ASN A 147 -15.96 -0.25 -1.76
CA ASN A 147 -15.03 -0.97 -0.91
C ASN A 147 -13.59 -0.73 -1.41
N SER A 148 -12.89 0.21 -0.79
CA SER A 148 -11.50 0.58 -1.13
C SER A 148 -10.52 -0.59 -1.01
N PHE A 149 -10.88 -1.58 -0.20
CA PHE A 149 -10.10 -2.77 0.06
C PHE A 149 -10.82 -4.03 -0.44
N PRO A 150 -10.12 -4.91 -1.16
CA PRO A 150 -10.69 -6.20 -1.52
C PRO A 150 -10.96 -7.01 -0.26
N GLU A 151 -12.20 -7.46 -0.08
CA GLU A 151 -12.54 -8.40 0.99
C GLU A 151 -11.75 -9.71 0.83
N GLU A 152 -11.46 -10.40 1.95
CA GLU A 152 -10.82 -11.73 1.94
C GLU A 152 -11.63 -12.73 1.11
N LYS A 153 -12.97 -12.60 1.16
CA LYS A 153 -13.89 -13.41 0.36
C LYS A 153 -13.95 -12.87 -1.06
N ARG A 154 -13.31 -13.60 -1.98
CA ARG A 154 -13.29 -13.29 -3.40
C ARG A 154 -14.53 -13.85 -4.12
N GLY A 155 -15.19 -13.01 -4.90
CA GLY A 155 -16.32 -13.38 -5.73
C GLY A 155 -17.23 -12.20 -5.99
N LEU A 156 -18.28 -12.44 -6.78
CA LEU A 156 -19.36 -11.49 -6.99
C LEU A 156 -20.57 -11.93 -6.18
N LYS A 157 -21.21 -10.97 -5.52
CA LYS A 157 -22.44 -11.20 -4.78
C LYS A 157 -23.55 -11.47 -5.80
N ALA A 158 -24.18 -12.62 -5.68
CA ALA A 158 -25.16 -13.10 -6.63
C ALA A 158 -26.54 -13.20 -5.96
N HIS A 159 -27.50 -12.47 -6.50
CA HIS A 159 -28.90 -12.54 -6.11
C HIS A 159 -29.64 -13.39 -7.15
N TYR A 160 -30.19 -14.51 -6.69
CA TYR A 160 -30.94 -15.45 -7.50
C TYR A 160 -32.43 -15.21 -7.29
N TYR A 161 -33.19 -15.12 -8.37
CA TYR A 161 -34.64 -14.88 -8.36
C TYR A 161 -35.36 -15.98 -9.13
N GLY A 162 -36.42 -16.53 -8.55
CA GLY A 162 -37.26 -17.57 -9.17
C GLY A 162 -38.25 -17.04 -10.22
N THR A 163 -38.01 -15.83 -10.75
CA THR A 163 -38.84 -15.19 -11.77
C THR A 163 -37.93 -14.50 -12.80
N ARG A 164 -38.48 -14.15 -13.97
CA ARG A 164 -37.74 -13.45 -15.02
C ARG A 164 -37.41 -11.98 -14.67
N LYS A 165 -38.13 -11.37 -13.73
CA LYS A 165 -37.95 -9.96 -13.35
C LYS A 165 -37.11 -9.86 -12.08
N PHE A 166 -36.18 -8.91 -12.08
CA PHE A 166 -35.58 -8.43 -10.85
C PHE A 166 -36.66 -7.64 -10.09
N SER A 167 -36.94 -8.00 -8.85
CA SER A 167 -38.00 -7.35 -8.08
C SER A 167 -37.67 -5.88 -7.85
N GLY A 168 -38.39 -4.99 -8.53
CA GLY A 168 -38.65 -3.63 -8.05
C GLY A 168 -40.04 -3.63 -7.41
N ASP A 169 -40.09 -3.33 -6.11
CA ASP A 169 -41.29 -2.96 -5.33
C ASP A 169 -42.45 -3.98 -5.18
N GLY A 170 -42.33 -5.22 -5.65
CA GLY A 170 -43.34 -6.27 -5.45
C GLY A 170 -42.82 -7.38 -4.55
N LYS A 171 -43.46 -7.60 -3.39
CA LYS A 171 -43.17 -8.69 -2.43
C LYS A 171 -42.94 -10.03 -3.16
N LEU A 172 -41.68 -10.38 -3.41
CA LEU A 172 -41.32 -11.77 -3.68
C LEU A 172 -41.70 -12.57 -2.43
N PRO A 173 -42.18 -13.82 -2.57
CA PRO A 173 -42.26 -14.71 -1.43
C PRO A 173 -40.92 -14.70 -0.69
N GLU A 174 -40.91 -14.78 0.64
CA GLU A 174 -39.65 -14.86 1.44
C GLU A 174 -38.73 -16.00 0.94
N ASN A 175 -39.32 -16.99 0.26
CA ASN A 175 -38.66 -18.14 -0.35
C ASN A 175 -38.53 -18.04 -1.90
N GLY A 176 -38.63 -16.85 -2.49
CA GLY A 176 -38.57 -16.63 -3.95
C GLY A 176 -37.22 -16.15 -4.46
N HIS A 177 -36.29 -15.87 -3.55
CA HIS A 177 -34.94 -15.41 -3.86
C HIS A 177 -33.94 -15.90 -2.81
N PHE A 178 -32.67 -15.97 -3.18
CA PHE A 178 -31.59 -16.21 -2.23
C PHE A 178 -30.29 -15.54 -2.70
N GLU A 179 -29.37 -15.35 -1.76
CA GLU A 179 -28.07 -14.73 -2.01
C GLU A 179 -26.95 -15.77 -1.84
N ARG A 180 -25.97 -15.74 -2.74
CA ARG A 180 -24.71 -16.46 -2.55
C ARG A 180 -23.54 -15.67 -3.11
N LEU A 181 -22.34 -16.01 -2.66
CA LEU A 181 -21.11 -15.47 -3.23
C LEU A 181 -20.60 -16.44 -4.30
N ASP A 182 -20.50 -15.96 -5.54
CA ASP A 182 -19.98 -16.73 -6.67
C ASP A 182 -18.53 -16.33 -6.95
N PRO A 183 -17.52 -17.20 -6.69
CA PRO A 183 -16.11 -16.85 -6.92
C PRO A 183 -15.78 -16.56 -8.38
N VAL A 184 -16.47 -17.25 -9.30
CA VAL A 184 -16.29 -17.11 -10.76
C VAL A 184 -17.65 -17.22 -11.43
N ILE A 185 -17.94 -16.31 -12.37
CA ILE A 185 -19.13 -16.41 -13.23
C ILE A 185 -18.81 -17.34 -14.40
N ARG A 186 -19.01 -18.64 -14.19
CA ARG A 186 -18.92 -19.68 -15.23
C ARG A 186 -19.92 -20.79 -14.93
N PHE A 187 -21.11 -20.65 -15.48
CA PHE A 187 -22.23 -21.55 -15.21
C PHE A 187 -22.74 -22.21 -16.49
N ASP A 188 -22.99 -23.51 -16.40
CA ASP A 188 -23.83 -24.25 -17.34
C ASP A 188 -24.85 -25.07 -16.53
N PHE A 189 -26.09 -24.61 -16.52
CA PHE A 189 -27.16 -25.25 -15.75
C PHE A 189 -27.87 -26.37 -16.53
N GLY A 190 -27.57 -26.56 -17.82
CA GLY A 190 -28.28 -27.53 -18.66
C GLY A 190 -29.79 -27.27 -18.66
N ASP A 191 -30.57 -28.28 -18.28
CA ASP A 191 -32.03 -28.24 -18.15
C ASP A 191 -32.50 -28.14 -16.68
N LYS A 192 -31.61 -27.73 -15.76
CA LYS A 192 -31.88 -27.63 -14.33
C LYS A 192 -31.92 -26.18 -13.87
N ALA A 193 -32.59 -25.94 -12.75
CA ALA A 193 -32.46 -24.67 -12.02
C ALA A 193 -31.07 -24.57 -11.35
N PRO A 194 -30.61 -23.36 -10.98
CA PRO A 194 -29.33 -23.18 -10.30
C PRO A 194 -29.22 -24.03 -9.03
N PRO A 195 -28.06 -24.64 -8.72
CA PRO A 195 -27.88 -25.42 -7.49
C PRO A 195 -28.19 -24.59 -6.23
N GLY A 196 -28.89 -25.18 -5.26
CA GLY A 196 -29.31 -24.51 -4.03
C GLY A 196 -30.70 -23.87 -4.10
N THR A 197 -31.38 -23.99 -5.25
CA THR A 197 -32.74 -23.49 -5.48
C THR A 197 -33.84 -24.48 -5.15
N GLU A 198 -33.49 -25.72 -4.77
CA GLU A 198 -34.44 -26.82 -4.57
C GLU A 198 -35.46 -26.49 -3.47
N LYS A 199 -34.99 -25.84 -2.39
CA LYS A 199 -35.82 -25.35 -1.27
C LYS A 199 -36.79 -24.23 -1.70
N TYR A 200 -36.49 -23.54 -2.79
CA TYR A 200 -37.17 -22.34 -3.27
C TYR A 200 -38.06 -22.61 -4.50
N GLN A 201 -38.13 -23.86 -4.96
CA GLN A 201 -39.00 -24.32 -6.05
C GLN A 201 -38.79 -23.55 -7.37
N PHE A 202 -37.56 -23.16 -7.69
CA PHE A 202 -37.28 -22.46 -8.94
C PHE A 202 -37.62 -23.35 -10.12
N LYS A 203 -38.34 -22.79 -11.09
CA LYS A 203 -38.60 -23.46 -12.37
C LYS A 203 -37.35 -23.35 -13.24
N LYS A 204 -37.02 -24.44 -13.93
CA LYS A 204 -35.89 -24.47 -14.88
C LYS A 204 -36.03 -23.44 -16.01
N ASP A 205 -37.27 -23.11 -16.40
CA ASP A 205 -37.57 -22.27 -17.55
C ASP A 205 -37.65 -20.77 -17.20
N GLU A 206 -37.76 -20.44 -15.91
CA GLU A 206 -37.98 -19.06 -15.47
C GLU A 206 -37.19 -18.74 -14.19
N PHE A 207 -36.02 -18.14 -14.39
CA PHE A 207 -35.24 -17.55 -13.32
C PHE A 207 -34.39 -16.38 -13.85
N SER A 208 -33.92 -15.53 -12.94
CA SER A 208 -32.96 -14.47 -13.24
C SER A 208 -31.91 -14.40 -12.14
N ILE A 209 -30.71 -13.94 -12.51
CA ILE A 209 -29.58 -13.84 -11.60
C ILE A 209 -28.95 -12.47 -11.80
N ARG A 210 -28.71 -11.76 -10.68
CA ARG A 210 -28.02 -10.48 -10.66
C ARG A 210 -26.72 -10.63 -9.90
N TRP A 211 -25.60 -10.45 -10.60
CA TRP A 211 -24.28 -10.38 -9.99
C TRP A 211 -23.88 -8.92 -9.77
N THR A 212 -23.50 -8.58 -8.55
CA THR A 212 -23.01 -7.25 -8.15
C THR A 212 -21.67 -7.37 -7.44
N GLY A 213 -20.82 -6.35 -7.62
CA GLY A 213 -19.52 -6.28 -7.00
C GLY A 213 -18.54 -5.50 -7.85
N SER A 214 -17.26 -5.71 -7.58
CA SER A 214 -16.16 -4.98 -8.20
C SER A 214 -15.15 -5.94 -8.80
N ILE A 215 -14.56 -5.54 -9.93
CA ILE A 215 -13.46 -6.25 -10.57
C ILE A 215 -12.20 -5.41 -10.37
N ILE A 216 -11.11 -6.05 -9.96
CA ILE A 216 -9.82 -5.40 -9.82
C ILE A 216 -8.98 -5.77 -11.05
N ALA A 217 -8.65 -4.76 -11.86
CA ALA A 217 -7.72 -4.91 -12.96
C ALA A 217 -6.30 -5.08 -12.41
N ARG A 218 -5.52 -6.00 -12.99
CA ARG A 218 -4.12 -6.23 -12.58
C ARG A 218 -3.20 -5.11 -13.06
N GLU A 219 -3.54 -4.52 -14.19
CA GLU A 219 -2.76 -3.47 -14.84
C GLU A 219 -3.71 -2.40 -15.37
N THR A 220 -3.24 -1.16 -15.45
CA THR A 220 -4.00 -0.09 -16.11
C THR A 220 -3.99 -0.30 -17.61
N GLY A 221 -5.16 -0.36 -18.23
CA GLY A 221 -5.24 -0.65 -19.66
C GLY A 221 -6.66 -0.69 -20.21
N VAL A 222 -6.77 -1.02 -21.50
CA VAL A 222 -8.05 -1.30 -22.15
C VAL A 222 -8.36 -2.78 -21.96
N TYR A 223 -9.54 -3.07 -21.43
CA TYR A 223 -10.01 -4.42 -21.17
C TYR A 223 -11.20 -4.76 -22.07
N GLU A 224 -11.19 -5.99 -22.58
CA GLU A 224 -12.31 -6.55 -23.33
C GLU A 224 -13.17 -7.41 -22.39
N PHE A 225 -14.47 -7.10 -22.33
CA PHE A 225 -15.46 -7.92 -21.64
C PHE A 225 -16.20 -8.80 -22.66
N VAL A 226 -16.21 -10.11 -22.39
CA VAL A 226 -16.87 -11.10 -23.25
C VAL A 226 -17.98 -11.81 -22.48
N LEU A 227 -19.21 -11.63 -22.95
CA LEU A 227 -20.38 -12.29 -22.40
C LEU A 227 -20.83 -13.42 -23.34
N ARG A 228 -20.88 -14.65 -22.81
CA ARG A 228 -21.40 -15.83 -23.51
C ARG A 228 -22.56 -16.39 -22.72
N THR A 229 -23.75 -16.33 -23.31
CA THR A 229 -24.98 -16.81 -22.69
C THR A 229 -25.91 -17.34 -23.77
N ARG A 230 -26.71 -18.36 -23.40
CA ARG A 230 -27.82 -18.86 -24.22
C ARG A 230 -29.08 -18.01 -24.05
N ASN A 231 -29.16 -17.27 -22.94
CA ASN A 231 -30.30 -16.47 -22.51
C ASN A 231 -29.97 -14.98 -22.60
N GLY A 232 -30.98 -14.12 -22.44
CA GLY A 232 -30.77 -12.68 -22.40
C GLY A 232 -29.91 -12.25 -21.20
N ALA A 233 -29.00 -11.31 -21.40
CA ALA A 233 -28.16 -10.77 -20.35
C ALA A 233 -27.74 -9.33 -20.64
N THR A 234 -27.44 -8.60 -19.57
CA THR A 234 -27.02 -7.20 -19.62
C THR A 234 -25.81 -7.02 -18.72
N LEU A 235 -24.78 -6.30 -19.18
CA LEU A 235 -23.58 -5.99 -18.39
C LEU A 235 -23.43 -4.48 -18.25
N PHE A 236 -23.22 -4.04 -17.01
CA PHE A 236 -22.85 -2.68 -16.65
C PHE A 236 -21.46 -2.71 -16.01
N VAL A 237 -20.59 -1.79 -16.41
CA VAL A 237 -19.24 -1.59 -15.85
C VAL A 237 -19.10 -0.10 -15.60
N ASN A 238 -18.64 0.30 -14.41
CA ASN A 238 -18.47 1.70 -13.95
C ASN A 238 -19.74 2.58 -13.92
N GLU A 239 -20.81 2.18 -14.61
CA GLU A 239 -22.12 2.81 -14.62
C GLU A 239 -23.16 1.95 -13.89
N SER A 240 -24.16 2.56 -13.26
CA SER A 240 -25.27 1.85 -12.62
C SER A 240 -26.42 1.60 -13.59
N GLU A 241 -27.32 0.66 -13.29
CA GLU A 241 -28.59 0.47 -14.04
C GLU A 241 -29.41 1.78 -14.16
N THR A 242 -29.19 2.74 -13.27
CA THR A 242 -29.80 4.07 -13.25
C THR A 242 -29.29 4.99 -14.36
N ASN A 243 -28.05 4.80 -14.81
CA ASN A 243 -27.47 5.49 -15.96
C ASN A 243 -27.70 4.62 -17.21
N LYS A 244 -28.52 5.13 -18.13
CA LYS A 244 -29.39 4.32 -19.00
C LYS A 244 -28.72 3.49 -20.10
N LYS A 245 -27.38 3.37 -20.15
CA LYS A 245 -26.69 2.64 -21.23
C LYS A 245 -25.82 1.51 -20.70
N PRO A 246 -26.25 0.24 -20.82
CA PRO A 246 -25.38 -0.89 -20.52
C PRO A 246 -24.21 -0.98 -21.50
N LEU A 247 -23.07 -1.47 -21.02
CA LEU A 247 -21.90 -1.76 -21.85
C LEU A 247 -22.20 -2.90 -22.84
N ILE A 248 -22.96 -3.90 -22.39
CA ILE A 248 -23.52 -4.96 -23.25
C ILE A 248 -25.03 -5.01 -23.03
N ASP A 249 -25.81 -4.69 -24.06
CA ASP A 249 -27.25 -4.98 -24.10
C ASP A 249 -27.54 -6.23 -24.94
N GLY A 250 -27.80 -7.33 -24.27
CA GLY A 250 -28.27 -8.59 -24.86
C GLY A 250 -29.59 -9.04 -24.25
N ARG A 251 -30.45 -8.13 -23.76
CA ARG A 251 -31.68 -8.49 -23.04
C ARG A 251 -32.66 -9.32 -23.89
N VAL A 252 -32.58 -9.20 -25.22
CA VAL A 252 -33.31 -10.01 -26.19
C VAL A 252 -32.35 -10.99 -26.86
N ALA A 253 -32.49 -12.28 -26.57
CA ALA A 253 -31.68 -13.32 -27.21
C ALA A 253 -32.14 -13.50 -28.67
N LEU A 254 -31.24 -13.25 -29.64
CA LEU A 254 -31.46 -13.63 -31.04
C LEU A 254 -31.11 -15.12 -31.20
N PRO A 255 -31.82 -15.90 -32.05
CA PRO A 255 -31.66 -17.36 -32.13
C PRO A 255 -30.25 -17.85 -32.51
N HIS A 256 -29.36 -16.95 -32.96
CA HIS A 256 -28.08 -17.29 -33.60
C HIS A 256 -26.86 -16.47 -33.11
N LYS A 257 -27.00 -15.52 -32.17
CA LYS A 257 -25.85 -14.78 -31.63
C LYS A 257 -25.51 -15.23 -30.21
N LYS A 258 -24.41 -15.98 -30.07
CA LYS A 258 -23.95 -16.62 -28.82
C LYS A 258 -22.83 -15.85 -28.09
N ARG A 259 -22.40 -14.70 -28.58
CA ARG A 259 -21.26 -13.95 -28.05
C ARG A 259 -21.46 -12.45 -28.22
N HIS A 260 -21.39 -11.71 -27.12
CA HIS A 260 -21.32 -10.25 -27.10
C HIS A 260 -19.93 -9.82 -26.61
N ARG A 261 -19.41 -8.72 -27.16
CA ARG A 261 -18.05 -8.22 -26.94
C ARG A 261 -18.11 -6.70 -26.84
N SER A 262 -17.43 -6.13 -25.84
CA SER A 262 -17.31 -4.69 -25.63
C SER A 262 -15.97 -4.38 -24.96
N GLU A 263 -15.43 -3.20 -25.21
CA GLU A 263 -14.15 -2.74 -24.66
C GLU A 263 -14.40 -1.59 -23.68
N GLU A 264 -13.68 -1.58 -22.57
CA GLU A 264 -13.76 -0.55 -21.53
C GLU A 264 -12.35 -0.35 -20.93
N ARG A 265 -11.95 0.89 -20.65
CA ARG A 265 -10.66 1.16 -20.01
C ARG A 265 -10.79 1.01 -18.49
N SER A 266 -9.91 0.22 -17.88
CA SER A 266 -9.87 0.02 -16.43
C SER A 266 -8.51 0.44 -15.87
N ALA A 267 -8.52 1.04 -14.69
CA ALA A 267 -7.31 1.38 -13.94
C ALA A 267 -6.92 0.20 -13.05
N GLY A 268 -5.66 -0.22 -13.12
CA GLY A 268 -5.11 -1.24 -12.24
C GLY A 268 -4.95 -0.70 -10.82
N LYS A 269 -5.11 -1.60 -9.83
CA LYS A 269 -4.73 -1.36 -8.43
C LYS A 269 -3.50 -2.18 -8.08
#